data_AF-A0A433DMT7-F1
#
_entry.id   AF-A0A433DMT7-F1
#
_cell.length_a   1.000
_cell.length_b   1.000
_cell.length_c   1.000
_cell.angle_alpha   90.00
_cell.angle_beta   90.00
_cell.angle_gamma   90.00
#
_symmetry.space_group_name_H-M   'P 1'
#
loop_
_entity.id
_entity.type
_entity.pdbx_description
1 polymer ?
#
loop_
_entity_poly.entity_id
_entity_poly.type
_entity_poly.pdbx_seq_one_letter_code
_entity_poly.pdbx_strand_id
1 'polypeptide(L)' 'MDDGYKDGNSFRIATESFTESEVLLLINVLKTKFDLDCSINTLVFRETVRPAKLLITMW' A
#
# COMPACT_ATOMS: atom_id res chain seq x y z
N MET A 1 4.45 -9.86 12.01
CA MET A 1 4.20 -8.67 11.16
C MET A 1 3.68 -9.29 9.88
N ASP A 2 2.37 -9.25 9.69
CA ASP A 2 1.67 -10.28 8.89
C ASP A 2 1.54 -9.90 7.42
N ASP A 3 1.32 -8.62 7.13
CA ASP A 3 0.99 -8.15 5.78
C ASP A 3 2.13 -7.39 5.09
N GLY A 4 3.28 -7.25 5.76
CA GLY A 4 4.45 -6.53 5.25
C GLY A 4 5.45 -7.47 4.59
N TYR A 5 5.80 -7.24 3.33
CA TYR A 5 6.89 -7.95 2.66
C TYR A 5 7.83 -7.02 1.92
N LYS A 6 9.11 -7.39 1.85
CA LYS A 6 10.16 -6.63 1.18
C LYS A 6 10.15 -6.94 -0.33
N ASP A 7 10.23 -5.90 -1.15
CA ASP A 7 10.37 -6.00 -2.60
C ASP A 7 11.55 -5.14 -3.07
N GLY A 8 12.70 -5.79 -3.29
CA GLY A 8 13.96 -5.09 -3.58
C GLY A 8 14.36 -4.13 -2.45
N ASN A 9 14.52 -2.84 -2.78
CA ASN A 9 14.78 -1.75 -1.82
C ASN A 9 13.50 -1.07 -1.28
N SER A 10 12.33 -1.61 -1.60
CA SER A 10 11.05 -1.07 -1.16
C SER A 10 10.34 -2.03 -0.19
N PHE A 11 9.42 -1.49 0.60
CA PHE A 11 8.50 -2.25 1.43
C PHE A 11 7.13 -2.26 0.77
N ARG A 12 6.43 -3.38 0.87
CA ARG A 12 5.05 -3.50 0.41
C ARG A 12 4.15 -3.87 1.58
N ILE A 13 3.00 -3.21 1.63
CA ILE A 13 1.91 -3.58 2.54
C ILE A 13 0.81 -4.20 1.69
N ALA A 14 0.44 -5.44 2.03
CA ALA A 14 -0.70 -6.12 1.47
C ALA A 14 -1.97 -5.44 2.01
N THR A 15 -2.67 -4.68 1.18
CA THR A 15 -3.86 -3.91 1.58
C THR A 15 -5.12 -4.40 0.86
N GLU A 16 -5.14 -5.68 0.52
CA GLU A 16 -6.23 -6.32 -0.21
C GLU A 16 -7.57 -6.39 0.50
N SER A 17 -7.55 -6.35 1.83
CA SER A 17 -8.76 -6.36 2.65
C SER A 17 -9.43 -4.99 2.74
N PHE A 18 -8.76 -3.94 2.24
CA PHE A 18 -9.22 -2.56 2.33
C PHE A 18 -9.74 -2.04 0.99
N THR A 19 -10.73 -1.15 1.08
CA THR A 19 -11.23 -0.39 -0.06
C THR A 19 -10.21 0.66 -0.51
N GLU A 20 -10.31 1.12 -1.76
CA GLU A 20 -9.44 2.16 -2.29
C GLU A 20 -9.42 3.42 -1.41
N SER A 21 -10.58 3.85 -0.91
CA SER A 21 -10.72 5.02 -0.03
C SER A 21 -9.95 4.85 1.29
N GLU A 22 -9.95 3.65 1.87
CA GLU A 22 -9.21 3.34 3.10
C GLU A 22 -7.70 3.32 2.84
N VAL A 23 -7.28 2.77 1.70
CA VAL A 23 -5.85 2.77 1.29
C VAL A 23 -5.35 4.18 1.03
N LEU A 24 -6.16 5.04 0.39
CA LEU A 24 -5.82 6.45 0.18
C LEU A 24 -5.70 7.23 1.49
N LEU A 25 -6.59 6.95 2.46
CA LEU A 25 -6.49 7.53 3.80
C LEU A 25 -5.19 7.09 4.50
N LEU A 26 -4.85 5.80 4.41
CA LEU A 26 -3.63 5.25 4.98
C LEU A 26 -2.38 5.92 4.37
N ILE A 27 -2.32 6.06 3.04
CA ILE A 27 -1.24 6.78 2.35
C ILE A 27 -1.10 8.20 2.87
N ASN A 28 -2.22 8.91 3.01
CA ASN A 28 -2.21 10.28 3.48
C ASN A 28 -1.64 10.37 4.91
N VAL A 29 -2.00 9.44 5.80
CA VAL A 29 -1.44 9.37 7.15
C VAL A 29 0.06 9.05 7.10
N LEU A 30 0.48 8.07 6.31
CA LEU A 30 1.89 7.68 6.18
C LEU A 30 2.76 8.84 5.66
N LYS A 31 2.28 9.60 4.67
CA LYS A 31 2.95 10.79 4.16
C LYS A 31 2.98 11.93 5.18
N THR A 32 1.85 12.26 5.79
CA THR A 32 1.73 13.46 6.62
C THR A 32 2.28 13.31 8.03
N LYS A 33 2.25 12.09 8.60
CA LYS A 33 2.67 11.84 9.98
C LYS A 33 4.04 11.21 10.10
N PHE A 34 4.45 10.42 9.10
CA PHE A 34 5.69 9.67 9.13
C PHE A 34 6.67 10.09 8.03
N ASP A 35 6.29 11.06 7.19
CA ASP A 35 7.11 11.57 6.08
C ASP A 35 7.61 10.44 5.14
N LEU A 36 6.78 9.41 4.97
CA LEU A 36 7.10 8.25 4.14
C LEU A 36 6.67 8.49 2.70
N ASP A 37 7.59 8.32 1.74
CA ASP A 37 7.25 8.32 0.33
C ASP A 37 6.59 6.99 -0.06
N CYS A 38 5.28 7.00 -0.22
CA CYS A 38 4.50 5.81 -0.54
C CYS A 38 3.46 6.07 -1.64
N SER A 39 3.10 5.01 -2.35
CA SER A 39 2.16 5.06 -3.47
C SER A 39 1.44 3.72 -3.62
N ILE A 40 0.31 3.73 -4.32
CA ILE A 40 -0.38 2.50 -4.68
C ILE A 40 0.36 1.87 -5.85
N ASN A 41 0.84 0.64 -5.69
CA ASN A 41 1.57 -0.06 -6.75
C ASN A 41 0.64 -0.56 -7.85
N THR A 42 -0.53 -1.06 -7.46
CA THR A 42 -1.45 -1.70 -8.38
C THR A 42 -2.89 -1.42 -7.95
N LEU A 43 -3.60 -0.65 -8.77
CA LEU A 43 -5.05 -0.51 -8.70
C LEU A 43 -5.65 -1.58 -9.61
N VAL A 44 -6.00 -2.73 -9.05
CA VAL A 44 -6.73 -3.77 -9.81
C VAL A 44 -8.22 -3.54 -9.60
N PHE A 45 -8.84 -2.79 -10.49
CA PHE A 45 -10.30 -2.87 -10.66
C PHE A 45 -10.62 -4.25 -11.22
N ARG A 46 -11.36 -5.11 -10.51
CA ARG A 46 -12.27 -6.09 -11.16
C ARG A 46 -13.07 -6.96 -10.20
N GLU A 47 -14.26 -7.31 -10.69
CA GLU A 47 -15.16 -8.46 -10.44
C GLU A 47 -14.52 -9.84 -10.13
N THR A 48 -13.19 -9.95 -9.97
CA THR A 48 -12.52 -11.22 -9.65
C THR A 48 -11.38 -10.96 -8.67
N VAL A 49 -11.64 -11.39 -7.43
CA VAL A 49 -10.80 -11.34 -6.22
C VAL A 49 -9.31 -11.50 -6.49
N ARG A 50 -8.53 -10.40 -6.52
CA ARG A 50 -7.06 -10.42 -6.37
C ARG A 50 -6.53 -9.12 -5.71
N PRO A 51 -5.41 -9.22 -4.96
CA PRO A 51 -5.04 -8.26 -3.92
C PRO A 51 -4.47 -6.91 -4.40
N ALA A 52 -4.90 -5.81 -3.77
CA ALA A 52 -4.29 -4.48 -3.88
C ALA A 52 -3.02 -4.38 -3.02
N LYS A 53 -1.96 -3.78 -3.58
CA LYS A 53 -0.62 -3.74 -2.96
C LYS A 53 -0.13 -2.30 -2.84
N LEU A 54 0.14 -1.86 -1.62
CA LEU A 54 0.78 -0.58 -1.34
C LEU A 54 2.30 -0.71 -1.50
N LEU A 55 2.94 0.23 -2.20
CA LEU A 55 4.39 0.36 -2.27
C LEU A 55 4.84 1.50 -1.36
N ILE A 56 5.76 1.22 -0.47
CA ILE A 56 6.45 2.18 0.36
C ILE A 56 7.92 2.17 -0.05
N THR A 57 8.41 3.33 -0.45
CA THR A 57 9.81 3.52 -0.81
C THR A 57 10.45 4.30 0.32
N MET A 58 11.47 3.71 0.95
CA MET A 58 12.25 4.36 1.99
C MET A 58 13.65 4.62 1.42
N TRP A 59 14.10 5.87 1.49
CA TRP A 59 15.45 6.29 1.11
C TRP A 59 16.31 6.47 2.35
#